data_AF-A0A3P7UKF9-F1
#
_entry.id   AF-A0A3P7UKF9-F1
#
_cell.length_a   1.000
_cell.length_b   1.000
_cell.length_c   1.000
_cell.angle_alpha   90.00
_cell.angle_beta   90.00
_cell.angle_gamma   90.00
#
_symmetry.space_group_name_H-M   'P 1'
#
loop_
_entity.id
_entity.type
_entity.pdbx_description
1 polymer ?
#
loop_
_entity_poly.entity_id
_entity_poly.type
_entity_poly.pdbx_seq_one_letter_code
_entity_poly.pdbx_strand_id
1 'polypeptide(L)'
;MVNDLLDRFMRAKLQNDNTINNINNDKNTGKKGTLKPAPIHAVDLKFDELRQLCDLAMNSFAKQKSLLRIGIKSFLLISSEMLPITICADTHGQFRDVRCILNTCGNPSSRTYLFLGDYVDRGSQGIETVTMLMCFKIKYPTRVYMLRGNHEDANTTLIYGFYDECINRFPNDEGELLWHIFMMVFNMMPLSAIVGDRVLCMHGGISPHLNDITMIENIPRPSIVPPYGLMCDILWSDPDDRYPGWALSARGISFTFSSKVIKEFCETNNIDLIVRGHQLTADMFKGGYKYFAGGRLVTIFSAPNYLNMKNDSCVLHISRKFKCHFTIFRPIFPGANGAQNGKDTETQAAPIEGY
;
A
#
# COMPACT_ATOMS: atom_id res chain seq x y z
N MET A 1 -22.18 -9.14 7.70
CA MET A 1 -21.18 -8.15 8.12
C MET A 1 -20.14 -7.87 7.00
N VAL A 2 -19.13 -8.70 6.71
CA VAL A 2 -18.12 -8.39 5.65
C VAL A 2 -18.71 -8.01 4.28
N ASN A 3 -19.71 -8.76 3.77
CA ASN A 3 -20.37 -8.43 2.50
C ASN A 3 -21.12 -7.09 2.52
N ASP A 4 -21.68 -6.74 3.67
CA ASP A 4 -22.43 -5.51 3.87
C ASP A 4 -21.48 -4.29 3.95
N LEU A 5 -20.35 -4.42 4.64
CA LEU A 5 -19.29 -3.41 4.63
C LEU A 5 -18.76 -3.16 3.21
N LEU A 6 -18.44 -4.23 2.46
CA LEU A 6 -18.00 -4.08 1.06
C LEU A 6 -19.02 -3.36 0.20
N ASP A 7 -20.30 -3.67 0.39
CA ASP A 7 -21.38 -3.01 -0.33
C ASP A 7 -21.46 -1.51 0.00
N ARG A 8 -21.36 -1.15 1.28
CA ARG A 8 -21.27 0.25 1.73
C ARG A 8 -20.05 0.98 1.13
N PHE A 9 -18.87 0.37 1.15
CA PHE A 9 -17.66 0.94 0.55
C PHE A 9 -17.84 1.19 -0.96
N MET A 10 -18.41 0.23 -1.68
CA MET A 10 -18.55 0.31 -3.13
C MET A 10 -19.66 1.26 -3.57
N ARG A 11 -20.71 1.46 -2.76
CA ARG A 11 -21.83 2.39 -3.05
C ARG A 11 -21.62 3.80 -2.49
N ALA A 12 -20.61 4.04 -1.67
CA ALA A 12 -20.37 5.35 -1.06
C ALA A 12 -20.19 6.44 -2.13
N LYS A 13 -21.03 7.48 -2.04
CA LYS A 13 -21.03 8.61 -2.98
C LYS A 13 -20.04 9.68 -2.54
N LEU A 14 -19.50 10.40 -3.51
CA LEU A 14 -18.61 11.51 -3.24
C LEU A 14 -19.41 12.67 -2.65
N GLN A 15 -18.94 13.24 -1.54
CA GLN A 15 -19.58 14.36 -0.88
C GLN A 15 -18.54 15.33 -0.32
N ASN A 16 -18.96 16.56 -0.03
CA ASN A 16 -18.08 17.54 0.60
C ASN A 16 -17.64 17.05 1.98
N ASP A 17 -16.35 17.19 2.27
CA ASP A 17 -15.83 16.91 3.58
C ASP A 17 -16.12 18.09 4.53
N ASN A 18 -16.98 17.82 5.51
CA ASN A 18 -17.44 18.79 6.50
C ASN A 18 -16.69 18.67 7.83
N THR A 19 -15.72 17.75 7.97
CA THR A 19 -15.01 17.52 9.23
C THR A 19 -14.13 18.70 9.65
N ILE A 20 -13.56 19.43 8.68
CA ILE A 20 -12.65 20.57 8.93
C ILE A 20 -13.39 21.87 9.31
N ASN A 21 -14.70 21.98 9.05
CA ASN A 21 -15.46 23.20 9.37
C ASN A 21 -15.59 23.49 10.86
N ASN A 22 -15.26 22.53 11.75
CA ASN A 22 -15.36 22.70 13.19
C ASN A 22 -14.06 23.19 13.86
N ILE A 23 -12.93 23.29 13.14
CA ILE A 23 -11.62 23.65 13.73
C ILE A 23 -11.31 25.16 13.58
N ASN A 24 -11.92 25.86 12.61
CA ASN A 24 -11.61 27.28 12.33
C ASN A 24 -12.71 28.24 12.80
N ASN A 25 -13.06 28.19 14.09
CA ASN A 25 -13.81 29.27 14.74
C ASN A 25 -12.89 30.30 15.44
N ASP A 26 -11.60 30.33 15.11
CA ASP A 26 -10.73 31.45 15.46
C ASP A 26 -10.94 32.61 14.47
N LYS A 27 -11.85 33.50 14.86
CA LYS A 27 -12.07 34.81 14.25
C LYS A 27 -10.86 35.71 14.48
N ASN A 28 -9.78 35.54 13.72
CA ASN A 28 -8.79 36.59 13.47
C ASN A 28 -7.72 36.16 12.46
N THR A 29 -8.02 36.20 11.17
CA THR A 29 -7.06 36.65 10.14
C THR A 29 -7.81 36.96 8.84
N GLY A 30 -7.60 38.17 8.32
CA GLY A 30 -8.21 38.62 7.08
C GLY A 30 -7.68 37.85 5.86
N LYS A 31 -8.60 37.56 4.93
CA LYS A 31 -8.37 37.30 3.50
C LYS A 31 -7.12 36.44 3.15
N LYS A 32 -7.22 35.14 3.38
CA LYS A 32 -6.69 34.13 2.44
C LYS A 32 -7.82 33.16 2.14
N GLY A 33 -8.11 32.92 0.86
CA GLY A 33 -9.16 31.98 0.46
C GLY A 33 -8.95 30.65 1.18
N THR A 34 -9.88 30.28 2.05
CA THR A 34 -9.82 29.01 2.76
C THR A 34 -9.94 27.90 1.71
N LEU A 35 -8.84 27.17 1.49
CA LEU A 35 -8.85 25.96 0.68
C LEU A 35 -9.90 25.03 1.29
N LYS A 36 -10.94 24.72 0.51
CA LYS A 36 -11.94 23.75 0.93
C LYS A 36 -11.29 22.37 0.93
N PRO A 37 -11.60 21.50 1.92
CA PRO A 37 -11.11 20.14 1.92
C PRO A 37 -11.57 19.40 0.67
N ALA A 38 -10.77 18.41 0.23
CA ALA A 38 -11.16 17.58 -0.90
C ALA A 38 -12.43 16.77 -0.57
N PRO A 39 -13.35 16.56 -1.53
CA PRO A 39 -14.50 15.70 -1.32
C PRO A 39 -14.08 14.27 -0.93
N ILE A 40 -14.86 13.65 -0.05
CA ILE A 40 -14.64 12.30 0.49
C ILE A 40 -15.79 11.37 0.13
N HIS A 41 -15.53 10.06 0.16
CA HIS A 41 -16.58 9.06 0.11
C HIS A 41 -16.95 8.63 1.53
N ALA A 42 -17.93 9.29 2.14
CA ALA A 42 -18.31 8.94 3.50
C ALA A 42 -18.96 7.56 3.55
N VAL A 43 -18.51 6.77 4.52
CA VAL A 43 -19.01 5.43 4.81
C VAL A 43 -19.43 5.42 6.26
N ASP A 44 -20.68 5.01 6.52
CA ASP A 44 -21.13 4.78 7.89
C ASP A 44 -20.45 3.52 8.41
N LEU A 45 -19.53 3.67 9.37
CA LEU A 45 -18.77 2.59 9.98
C LEU A 45 -19.03 2.62 11.49
N LYS A 46 -19.42 1.48 12.07
CA LYS A 46 -19.64 1.37 13.51
C LYS A 46 -18.44 0.73 14.21
N PHE A 47 -18.13 1.18 15.41
CA PHE A 47 -17.03 0.65 16.23
C PHE A 47 -17.08 -0.88 16.34
N ASP A 48 -18.24 -1.45 16.69
CA ASP A 48 -18.40 -2.90 16.83
C ASP A 48 -18.17 -3.68 15.54
N GLU A 49 -18.52 -3.09 14.38
CA GLU A 49 -18.29 -3.72 13.09
C GLU A 49 -16.80 -3.76 12.76
N LEU A 50 -16.09 -2.66 13.03
CA LEU A 50 -14.64 -2.58 12.84
C LEU A 50 -13.91 -3.53 13.78
N ARG A 51 -14.30 -3.58 15.06
CA ARG A 51 -13.75 -4.52 16.04
C ARG A 51 -13.90 -5.97 15.58
N GLN A 52 -15.11 -6.37 15.20
CA GLN A 52 -15.37 -7.73 14.69
C GLN A 52 -14.61 -8.02 13.39
N LEU A 53 -14.48 -7.04 12.50
CA LEU A 53 -13.71 -7.20 11.27
C LEU A 53 -12.23 -7.40 11.57
N CYS A 54 -11.65 -6.65 12.50
CA CYS A 54 -10.27 -6.78 12.93
C CYS A 54 -9.98 -8.18 13.50
N ASP A 55 -10.90 -8.75 14.28
CA ASP A 55 -10.79 -10.14 14.76
C ASP A 55 -10.76 -11.15 13.59
N LEU A 56 -11.62 -10.95 12.58
CA LEU A 56 -11.62 -11.78 11.37
C LEU A 56 -10.33 -11.61 10.55
N ALA A 57 -9.80 -10.39 10.47
CA ALA A 57 -8.57 -10.08 9.74
C ALA A 57 -7.37 -10.73 10.42
N MET A 58 -7.22 -10.62 11.75
CA MET A 58 -6.18 -11.30 12.52
C MET A 58 -6.22 -12.81 12.28
N ASN A 59 -7.40 -13.43 12.34
CA ASN A 59 -7.58 -14.85 12.05
C ASN A 59 -7.22 -15.21 10.59
N SER A 60 -7.50 -14.32 9.64
CA SER A 60 -7.10 -14.53 8.24
C SER A 60 -5.58 -14.43 8.04
N PHE A 61 -4.90 -13.48 8.69
CA PHE A 61 -3.46 -13.29 8.57
C PHE A 61 -2.66 -14.35 9.32
N ALA A 62 -3.19 -14.87 10.44
CA ALA A 62 -2.58 -15.97 11.21
C ALA A 62 -2.40 -17.26 10.38
N LYS A 63 -3.27 -17.49 9.39
CA LYS A 63 -3.21 -18.64 8.48
C LYS A 63 -2.12 -18.54 7.43
N GLN A 64 -1.52 -17.36 7.25
CA GLN A 64 -0.45 -17.13 6.29
C GLN A 64 0.90 -17.11 7.00
N LYS A 65 1.99 -17.29 6.26
CA LYS A 65 3.36 -17.11 6.76
C LYS A 65 3.81 -15.66 6.61
N SER A 66 4.91 -15.29 7.27
CA SER A 66 5.49 -13.95 7.18
C SER A 66 6.08 -13.66 5.79
N LEU A 67 6.55 -14.71 5.09
CA LEU A 67 6.79 -14.71 3.65
C LEU A 67 5.64 -15.43 2.94
N LEU A 68 4.85 -14.70 2.17
CA LEU A 68 3.80 -15.27 1.34
C LEU A 68 4.40 -15.93 0.10
N ARG A 69 3.91 -17.10 -0.29
CA ARG A 69 4.29 -17.74 -1.56
C ARG A 69 3.08 -17.81 -2.48
N ILE A 70 3.13 -17.11 -3.61
CA ILE A 70 1.98 -16.89 -4.49
C ILE A 70 2.28 -17.44 -5.88
N GLY A 71 1.45 -18.33 -6.41
CA GLY A 71 1.60 -18.84 -7.78
C GLY A 71 2.80 -19.79 -7.98
N ILE A 72 3.17 -20.55 -6.95
CA ILE A 72 4.27 -21.54 -6.97
C ILE A 72 3.99 -22.62 -8.02
N LYS A 73 5.03 -23.05 -8.75
CA LYS A 73 4.97 -24.28 -9.55
C LYS A 73 5.20 -25.48 -8.62
N SER A 74 4.14 -26.14 -8.14
CA SER A 74 4.31 -27.47 -7.54
C SER A 74 4.39 -28.52 -8.66
N PHE A 75 5.26 -29.52 -8.48
CA PHE A 75 5.55 -30.60 -9.43
C PHE A 75 4.31 -31.43 -9.83
N LEU A 76 3.22 -31.38 -9.04
CA LEU A 76 1.97 -32.10 -9.36
C LEU A 76 0.78 -31.21 -9.75
N LEU A 77 0.77 -29.92 -9.43
CA LEU A 77 -0.34 -29.02 -9.77
C LEU A 77 0.22 -27.61 -10.00
N ILE A 78 0.05 -27.11 -11.22
CA ILE A 78 0.35 -25.74 -11.56
C ILE A 78 -0.64 -24.84 -10.80
N SER A 79 -0.21 -24.15 -9.74
CA SER A 79 -0.99 -23.07 -9.11
C SER A 79 -0.97 -21.75 -9.92
N SER A 80 -0.81 -21.85 -11.26
CA SER A 80 -0.89 -20.74 -12.23
C SER A 80 -2.20 -19.96 -12.13
N GLU A 81 -3.21 -20.49 -11.45
CA GLU A 81 -4.49 -19.81 -11.26
C GLU A 81 -4.39 -18.42 -10.61
N MET A 82 -3.34 -18.16 -9.82
CA MET A 82 -3.17 -16.87 -9.12
C MET A 82 -2.45 -15.81 -9.96
N LEU A 83 -1.85 -16.18 -11.09
CA LEU A 83 -1.42 -15.23 -12.12
C LEU A 83 -2.50 -15.10 -13.20
N PRO A 84 -2.73 -13.92 -13.80
CA PRO A 84 -2.02 -12.67 -13.58
C PRO A 84 -2.31 -12.04 -12.22
N ILE A 85 -1.36 -11.27 -11.70
CA ILE A 85 -1.48 -10.52 -10.45
C ILE A 85 -1.28 -9.02 -10.69
N THR A 86 -2.03 -8.20 -9.97
CA THR A 86 -1.85 -6.76 -9.89
C THR A 86 -1.21 -6.42 -8.54
N ILE A 87 -0.11 -5.68 -8.56
CA ILE A 87 0.62 -5.24 -7.38
C ILE A 87 0.40 -3.75 -7.20
N CYS A 88 -0.11 -3.39 -6.02
CA CYS A 88 -0.34 -2.02 -5.58
C CYS A 88 0.60 -1.71 -4.42
N ALA A 89 1.16 -0.52 -4.37
CA ALA A 89 1.97 -0.07 -3.24
C ALA A 89 1.18 0.95 -2.40
N ASP A 90 1.88 1.94 -1.89
CA ASP A 90 1.44 2.97 -0.96
C ASP A 90 0.12 3.59 -1.42
N THR A 91 -0.83 3.66 -0.49
CA THR A 91 -2.16 4.24 -0.73
C THR A 91 -2.48 5.37 0.25
N HIS A 92 -1.90 5.34 1.45
CA HIS A 92 -1.91 6.44 2.42
C HIS A 92 -3.29 7.09 2.60
N GLY A 93 -4.31 6.28 2.89
CA GLY A 93 -5.67 6.76 3.14
C GLY A 93 -6.35 7.42 1.95
N GLN A 94 -5.84 7.29 0.72
CA GLN A 94 -6.47 7.77 -0.50
C GLN A 94 -7.57 6.81 -0.99
N PHE A 95 -8.61 6.64 -0.18
CA PHE A 95 -9.69 5.68 -0.39
C PHE A 95 -10.34 5.78 -1.78
N ARG A 96 -10.56 7.00 -2.27
CA ARG A 96 -11.08 7.26 -3.62
C ARG A 96 -10.19 6.65 -4.72
N ASP A 97 -8.88 6.82 -4.59
CA ASP A 97 -7.92 6.34 -5.59
C ASP A 97 -7.80 4.81 -5.54
N VAL A 98 -7.87 4.20 -4.36
CA VAL A 98 -7.94 2.73 -4.23
C VAL A 98 -9.20 2.17 -4.91
N ARG A 99 -10.36 2.82 -4.76
CA ARG A 99 -11.58 2.43 -5.50
C ARG A 99 -11.40 2.57 -7.01
N CYS A 100 -10.74 3.63 -7.46
CA CYS A 100 -10.41 3.84 -8.88
C CYS A 100 -9.52 2.71 -9.43
N ILE A 101 -8.49 2.32 -8.68
CA ILE A 101 -7.61 1.18 -9.02
C ILE A 101 -8.42 -0.11 -9.13
N LEU A 102 -9.25 -0.44 -8.15
CA LEU A 102 -10.06 -1.67 -8.18
C LEU A 102 -11.06 -1.69 -9.34
N ASN A 103 -11.65 -0.54 -9.67
CA ASN A 103 -12.58 -0.45 -10.78
C ASN A 103 -11.87 -0.57 -12.14
N THR A 104 -10.70 0.05 -12.28
CA THR A 104 -9.92 0.06 -13.53
C THR A 104 -9.23 -1.29 -13.78
N CYS A 105 -8.60 -1.86 -12.75
CA CYS A 105 -7.77 -3.06 -12.88
C CYS A 105 -8.57 -4.36 -12.69
N GLY A 106 -9.84 -4.26 -12.28
CA GLY A 106 -10.81 -5.35 -12.24
C GLY A 106 -11.18 -5.83 -10.84
N ASN A 107 -12.35 -6.46 -10.73
CA ASN A 107 -12.91 -6.80 -9.42
C ASN A 107 -12.06 -7.88 -8.68
N PRO A 108 -11.77 -7.70 -7.37
CA PRO A 108 -11.07 -8.69 -6.54
C PRO A 108 -11.72 -10.09 -6.45
N SER A 109 -12.98 -10.25 -6.84
CA SER A 109 -13.63 -11.56 -6.99
C SER A 109 -13.03 -12.40 -8.12
N SER A 110 -12.42 -11.74 -9.11
CA SER A 110 -11.94 -12.35 -10.36
C SER A 110 -10.45 -12.09 -10.64
N ARG A 111 -9.85 -11.11 -9.96
CA ARG A 111 -8.45 -10.70 -10.12
C ARG A 111 -7.67 -10.93 -8.83
N THR A 112 -6.40 -11.25 -8.98
CA THR A 112 -5.46 -11.39 -7.85
C THR A 112 -4.77 -10.05 -7.61
N TYR A 113 -4.71 -9.63 -6.35
CA TYR A 113 -4.06 -8.41 -5.89
C TYR A 113 -3.04 -8.70 -4.79
N LEU A 114 -1.90 -8.03 -4.86
CA LEU A 114 -0.93 -7.93 -3.78
C LEU A 114 -0.73 -6.45 -3.44
N PHE A 115 -1.04 -6.07 -2.21
CA PHE A 115 -0.75 -4.73 -1.72
C PHE A 115 0.53 -4.75 -0.87
N LEU A 116 1.45 -3.82 -1.10
CA LEU A 116 2.78 -3.83 -0.48
C LEU A 116 2.86 -3.18 0.91
N GLY A 117 1.84 -2.43 1.34
CA GLY A 117 1.83 -1.75 2.63
C GLY A 117 1.40 -0.29 2.52
N ASP A 118 1.50 0.45 3.62
CA ASP A 118 1.21 1.88 3.73
C ASP A 118 -0.23 2.21 3.28
N TYR A 119 -1.17 1.64 4.02
CA TYR A 119 -2.61 1.79 3.82
C TYR A 119 -3.16 3.06 4.45
N VAL A 120 -2.55 3.45 5.57
CA VAL A 120 -3.02 4.51 6.47
C VAL A 120 -2.06 5.69 6.49
N ASP A 121 -2.37 6.67 7.34
CA ASP A 121 -1.68 7.96 7.49
C ASP A 121 -1.71 8.85 6.25
N ARG A 122 -1.38 10.13 6.45
CA ARG A 122 -1.21 11.19 5.44
C ARG A 122 -2.49 11.61 4.69
N GLY A 123 -3.29 10.66 4.21
CA GLY A 123 -4.60 10.91 3.61
C GLY A 123 -5.72 11.01 4.64
N SER A 124 -6.94 11.27 4.16
CA SER A 124 -8.09 11.59 5.02
C SER A 124 -9.04 10.42 5.29
N GLN A 125 -8.84 9.27 4.63
CA GLN A 125 -9.73 8.11 4.73
C GLN A 125 -8.93 6.80 4.92
N GLY A 126 -8.00 6.79 5.88
CA GLY A 126 -7.20 5.62 6.24
C GLY A 126 -8.05 4.48 6.78
N ILE A 127 -9.04 4.77 7.63
CA ILE A 127 -9.97 3.79 8.21
C ILE A 127 -10.74 3.10 7.10
N GLU A 128 -11.34 3.84 6.16
CA GLU A 128 -12.04 3.22 5.02
C GLU A 128 -11.11 2.39 4.13
N THR A 129 -9.92 2.91 3.83
CA THR A 129 -8.94 2.26 2.96
C THR A 129 -8.54 0.89 3.50
N VAL A 130 -8.05 0.85 4.74
CA VAL A 130 -7.58 -0.41 5.34
C VAL A 130 -8.73 -1.37 5.60
N THR A 131 -9.89 -0.88 6.02
CA THR A 131 -11.09 -1.70 6.31
C THR A 131 -11.64 -2.35 5.05
N MET A 132 -11.74 -1.61 3.94
CA MET A 132 -12.18 -2.17 2.66
C MET A 132 -11.23 -3.28 2.17
N LEU A 133 -9.91 -3.04 2.25
CA LEU A 133 -8.91 -4.03 1.83
C LEU A 133 -8.94 -5.27 2.72
N MET A 134 -9.11 -5.13 4.03
CA MET A 134 -9.31 -6.26 4.95
C MET A 134 -10.59 -7.04 4.63
N CYS A 135 -11.70 -6.37 4.28
CA CYS A 135 -12.91 -7.06 3.85
C CYS A 135 -12.66 -7.93 2.61
N PHE A 136 -11.94 -7.40 1.62
CA PHE A 136 -11.55 -8.16 0.44
C PHE A 136 -10.58 -9.30 0.77
N LYS A 137 -9.63 -9.08 1.70
CA LYS A 137 -8.72 -10.12 2.20
C LYS A 137 -9.48 -11.28 2.84
N ILE A 138 -10.43 -10.98 3.73
CA ILE A 138 -11.24 -11.99 4.42
C ILE A 138 -12.13 -12.74 3.43
N LYS A 139 -12.75 -12.03 2.47
CA LYS A 139 -13.64 -12.62 1.48
C LYS A 139 -12.92 -13.45 0.42
N TYR A 140 -11.72 -13.03 0.02
CA TYR A 140 -10.92 -13.68 -1.03
C TYR A 140 -9.47 -13.92 -0.57
N PRO A 141 -9.25 -14.77 0.44
CA PRO A 141 -7.95 -14.89 1.12
C PRO A 141 -6.81 -15.43 0.25
N THR A 142 -7.14 -16.07 -0.88
CA THR A 142 -6.21 -16.57 -1.89
C THR A 142 -6.08 -15.65 -3.11
N ARG A 143 -6.86 -14.56 -3.20
CA ARG A 143 -6.75 -13.59 -4.31
C ARG A 143 -6.26 -12.25 -3.85
N VAL A 144 -6.57 -11.83 -2.63
CA VAL A 144 -6.14 -10.54 -2.08
C VAL A 144 -5.13 -10.78 -0.98
N TYR A 145 -3.95 -10.22 -1.18
CA TYR A 145 -2.82 -10.31 -0.27
C TYR A 145 -2.45 -8.88 0.17
N MET A 146 -2.12 -8.74 1.45
CA MET A 146 -1.73 -7.47 2.05
C MET A 146 -0.46 -7.70 2.85
N LEU A 147 0.59 -6.94 2.53
CA LEU A 147 1.84 -6.92 3.27
C LEU A 147 1.84 -5.75 4.25
N ARG A 148 2.68 -5.83 5.27
CA ARG A 148 2.91 -4.74 6.20
C ARG A 148 3.80 -3.68 5.56
N GLY A 149 3.40 -2.42 5.61
CA GLY A 149 4.26 -1.28 5.37
C GLY A 149 4.86 -0.72 6.65
N ASN A 150 5.64 0.35 6.55
CA ASN A 150 6.22 1.00 7.73
C ASN A 150 5.22 1.90 8.46
N HIS A 151 4.11 2.26 7.81
CA HIS A 151 2.99 2.97 8.42
C HIS A 151 2.02 2.05 9.18
N GLU A 152 2.09 0.73 9.00
CA GLU A 152 1.38 -0.21 9.85
C GLU A 152 2.16 -0.49 11.16
N ASP A 153 2.57 0.59 11.83
CA ASP A 153 3.32 0.61 13.09
C ASP A 153 2.80 1.69 14.05
N ALA A 154 2.85 1.41 15.35
CA ALA A 154 2.33 2.31 16.38
C ALA A 154 3.06 3.66 16.39
N ASN A 155 4.39 3.66 16.28
CA ASN A 155 5.15 4.91 16.33
C ASN A 155 4.87 5.79 15.11
N THR A 156 4.66 5.17 13.95
CA THR A 156 4.36 5.89 12.71
C THR A 156 2.94 6.47 12.75
N THR A 157 1.94 5.64 13.09
CA THR A 157 0.52 6.07 13.09
C THR A 157 0.19 7.13 14.15
N LEU A 158 0.93 7.17 15.26
CA LEU A 158 0.82 8.24 16.27
C LEU A 158 1.23 9.61 15.75
N ILE A 159 2.09 9.68 14.73
CA ILE A 159 2.68 10.92 14.24
C ILE A 159 2.04 11.37 12.93
N TYR A 160 1.65 10.43 12.06
CA TYR A 160 1.29 10.74 10.67
C TYR A 160 -0.20 10.68 10.34
N GLY A 161 -1.06 10.51 11.35
CA GLY A 161 -2.46 10.92 11.30
C GLY A 161 -3.49 9.82 11.54
N PHE A 162 -3.14 8.54 11.46
CA PHE A 162 -4.13 7.46 11.63
C PHE A 162 -4.65 7.34 13.06
N TYR A 163 -3.80 7.61 14.07
CA TYR A 163 -4.27 7.74 15.46
C TYR A 163 -5.31 8.87 15.58
N ASP A 164 -4.99 10.05 15.06
CA ASP A 164 -5.88 11.21 15.06
C ASP A 164 -7.18 10.93 14.30
N GLU A 165 -7.10 10.20 13.18
CA GLU A 165 -8.28 9.78 12.42
C GLU A 165 -9.23 8.92 13.27
N CYS A 166 -8.68 7.96 14.03
CA CYS A 166 -9.48 7.09 14.89
C CYS A 166 -10.17 7.86 16.03
N ILE A 167 -9.44 8.70 16.77
CA ILE A 167 -9.99 9.45 17.91
C ILE A 167 -11.00 10.52 17.48
N ASN A 168 -10.81 11.13 16.31
CA ASN A 168 -11.73 12.16 15.81
C ASN A 168 -13.02 11.54 15.25
N ARG A 169 -12.95 10.32 14.72
CA ARG A 169 -14.10 9.62 14.12
C ARG A 169 -14.98 8.92 15.15
N PHE A 170 -14.37 8.36 16.20
CA PHE A 170 -15.07 7.56 17.20
C PHE A 170 -14.94 8.20 18.59
N PRO A 171 -16.03 8.77 19.15
CA PRO A 171 -15.99 9.48 20.43
C PRO A 171 -15.87 8.53 21.64
N ASN A 172 -15.65 9.08 22.84
CA ASN A 172 -15.72 8.37 24.13
C ASN A 172 -14.81 7.14 24.24
N ASP A 173 -13.49 7.33 24.19
CA ASP A 173 -12.43 6.31 24.27
C ASP A 173 -12.47 5.21 23.18
N GLU A 174 -13.56 5.08 22.41
CA GLU A 174 -13.70 4.09 21.34
C GLU A 174 -12.64 4.26 20.25
N GLY A 175 -12.30 5.51 19.89
CA GLY A 175 -11.30 5.78 18.87
C GLY A 175 -9.89 5.33 19.27
N GLU A 176 -9.50 5.55 20.53
CA GLU A 176 -8.22 5.07 21.04
C GLU A 176 -8.21 3.54 21.12
N LEU A 177 -9.28 2.92 21.60
CA LEU A 177 -9.42 1.47 21.64
C LEU A 177 -9.37 0.86 20.23
N LEU A 178 -10.04 1.49 19.26
CA LEU A 178 -10.04 1.06 17.86
C LEU A 178 -8.63 1.12 17.26
N TRP A 179 -7.87 2.19 17.52
CA TRP A 179 -6.48 2.29 17.07
C TRP A 179 -5.63 1.14 17.63
N HIS A 180 -5.75 0.82 18.93
CA HIS A 180 -5.07 -0.33 19.52
C HIS A 180 -5.45 -1.66 18.84
N ILE A 181 -6.74 -1.85 18.50
CA ILE A 181 -7.22 -3.02 17.77
C ILE A 181 -6.59 -3.09 16.37
N PHE A 182 -6.48 -1.97 15.65
CA PHE A 182 -5.76 -1.94 14.37
C PHE A 182 -4.28 -2.29 14.53
N MET A 183 -3.61 -1.84 15.59
CA MET A 183 -2.22 -2.23 15.86
C MET A 183 -2.07 -3.74 16.06
N MET A 184 -3.04 -4.40 16.72
CA MET A 184 -3.05 -5.86 16.83
C MET A 184 -3.17 -6.54 15.46
N VAL A 185 -3.99 -6.00 14.55
CA VAL A 185 -4.08 -6.50 13.17
C VAL A 185 -2.75 -6.30 12.43
N PHE A 186 -2.16 -5.11 12.49
CA PHE A 186 -0.92 -4.76 11.80
C PHE A 186 0.24 -5.64 12.26
N ASN A 187 0.31 -5.95 13.55
CA ASN A 187 1.29 -6.87 14.11
C ASN A 187 1.18 -8.30 13.54
N MET A 188 0.01 -8.66 12.99
CA MET A 188 -0.23 -9.95 12.33
C MET A 188 0.05 -9.94 10.84
N MET A 189 0.36 -8.81 10.19
CA MET A 189 0.48 -8.76 8.74
C MET A 189 1.76 -9.44 8.21
N PRO A 190 1.69 -10.18 7.09
CA PRO A 190 2.88 -10.70 6.39
C PRO A 190 3.85 -9.58 5.98
N LEU A 191 5.14 -9.87 5.90
CA LEU A 191 6.20 -8.87 5.66
C LEU A 191 6.67 -8.83 4.20
N SER A 192 6.60 -9.95 3.49
CA SER A 192 7.02 -10.03 2.09
C SER A 192 6.24 -11.12 1.34
N ALA A 193 6.32 -11.11 0.02
CA ALA A 193 5.78 -12.16 -0.84
C ALA A 193 6.79 -12.57 -1.91
N ILE A 194 6.83 -13.86 -2.25
CA ILE A 194 7.50 -14.37 -3.44
C ILE A 194 6.44 -14.82 -4.45
N VAL A 195 6.40 -14.15 -5.60
CA VAL A 195 5.46 -14.43 -6.69
C VAL A 195 6.14 -15.31 -7.74
N GLY A 196 5.56 -16.47 -7.97
CA GLY A 196 6.03 -17.45 -8.95
C GLY A 196 7.47 -17.90 -8.76
N ASP A 197 7.95 -17.91 -7.52
CA ASP A 197 9.31 -18.26 -7.08
C ASP A 197 10.43 -17.37 -7.63
N ARG A 198 10.09 -16.25 -8.29
CA ARG A 198 11.07 -15.40 -9.00
C ARG A 198 10.95 -13.92 -8.71
N VAL A 199 9.80 -13.44 -8.23
CA VAL A 199 9.57 -12.01 -7.99
C VAL A 199 9.34 -11.75 -6.51
N LEU A 200 10.34 -11.17 -5.85
CA LEU A 200 10.28 -10.83 -4.42
C LEU A 200 9.59 -9.46 -4.25
N CYS A 201 8.55 -9.42 -3.43
CA CYS A 201 7.74 -8.24 -3.19
C CYS A 201 7.79 -7.86 -1.71
N MET A 202 8.01 -6.59 -1.41
CA MET A 202 8.16 -6.05 -0.04
C MET A 202 7.86 -4.55 -0.02
N HIS A 203 7.65 -3.97 1.16
CA HIS A 203 7.42 -2.53 1.26
C HIS A 203 8.72 -1.72 1.13
N GLY A 204 9.62 -1.98 2.07
CA GLY A 204 10.97 -1.46 2.20
C GLY A 204 11.88 -2.01 1.10
N GLY A 205 12.97 -2.64 1.51
CA GLY A 205 13.86 -3.31 0.59
C GLY A 205 14.59 -4.45 1.26
N ILE A 206 15.73 -4.81 0.69
CA ILE A 206 16.59 -5.86 1.26
C ILE A 206 17.29 -5.35 2.52
N SER A 207 17.87 -6.28 3.30
CA SER A 207 18.57 -6.01 4.55
C SER A 207 20.00 -6.57 4.50
N PRO A 208 21.00 -5.94 5.16
CA PRO A 208 22.31 -6.56 5.35
C PRO A 208 22.23 -7.83 6.21
N HIS A 209 21.11 -8.01 6.92
CA HIS A 209 20.81 -9.19 7.73
C HIS A 209 20.02 -10.27 6.97
N LEU A 210 19.69 -10.05 5.69
CA LEU A 210 18.92 -10.96 4.86
C LEU A 210 19.82 -11.66 3.83
N ASN A 211 20.33 -12.83 4.20
CA ASN A 211 21.11 -13.66 3.27
C ASN A 211 20.24 -14.61 2.45
N ASP A 212 19.20 -15.16 3.08
CA ASP A 212 18.22 -16.07 2.48
C ASP A 212 16.80 -15.53 2.73
N ILE A 213 15.97 -15.47 1.68
CA ILE A 213 14.56 -15.08 1.78
C ILE A 213 13.76 -15.92 2.79
N THR A 214 14.14 -17.17 3.05
CA THR A 214 13.48 -18.02 4.06
C THR A 214 13.61 -17.48 5.48
N MET A 215 14.60 -16.62 5.76
CA MET A 215 14.72 -15.93 7.05
C MET A 215 13.50 -15.06 7.36
N ILE A 216 12.85 -14.48 6.33
CA ILE A 216 11.61 -13.71 6.48
C ILE A 216 10.48 -14.61 6.97
N GLU A 217 10.43 -15.85 6.49
CA GLU A 217 9.41 -16.86 6.82
C GLU A 217 9.41 -17.22 8.30
N ASN A 218 10.56 -17.07 8.97
CA ASN A 218 10.79 -17.37 10.38
C ASN A 218 10.55 -16.19 11.34
N ILE A 219 10.26 -14.99 10.83
CA ILE A 219 9.92 -13.85 11.69
C ILE A 219 8.56 -14.14 12.36
N PRO A 220 8.48 -14.21 13.71
CA PRO A 220 7.25 -14.55 14.40
C PRO A 220 6.20 -13.45 14.24
N ARG A 221 4.92 -13.83 14.26
CA ARG A 221 3.77 -12.92 14.30
C ARG A 221 2.78 -13.40 15.38
N PRO A 222 2.20 -12.50 16.19
CA PRO A 222 2.31 -11.04 16.10
C PRO A 222 3.70 -10.52 16.47
N SER A 223 4.12 -9.42 15.85
CA SER A 223 5.40 -8.76 16.15
C SER A 223 5.30 -7.24 16.07
N ILE A 224 6.00 -6.56 16.97
CA ILE A 224 6.22 -5.11 16.92
C ILE A 224 7.47 -4.85 16.08
N VAL A 225 7.46 -3.82 15.24
CA VAL A 225 8.62 -3.49 14.40
C VAL A 225 9.76 -3.02 15.32
N PRO A 226 10.93 -3.69 15.33
CA PRO A 226 12.06 -3.23 16.12
C PRO A 226 12.68 -1.97 15.50
N PRO A 227 13.44 -1.16 16.26
CA PRO A 227 14.09 0.05 15.73
C PRO A 227 15.26 -0.27 14.78
N TYR A 228 15.74 -1.51 14.72
CA TYR A 228 16.82 -1.98 13.85
C TYR A 228 16.69 -3.48 13.54
N GLY A 229 17.48 -3.96 12.58
CA GLY A 229 17.56 -5.37 12.22
C GLY A 229 16.60 -5.77 11.09
N LEU A 230 16.53 -7.07 10.81
CA LEU A 230 15.90 -7.60 9.60
C LEU A 230 14.48 -7.08 9.35
N MET A 231 13.59 -7.15 10.35
CA MET A 231 12.20 -6.71 10.19
C MET A 231 12.09 -5.20 9.98
N CYS A 232 12.92 -4.40 10.65
CA CYS A 232 13.00 -2.96 10.40
C CYS A 232 13.41 -2.69 8.95
N ASP A 233 14.48 -3.34 8.50
CA ASP A 233 15.05 -3.10 7.18
C ASP A 233 14.09 -3.47 6.03
N ILE A 234 13.37 -4.59 6.15
CA ILE A 234 12.37 -5.00 5.14
C ILE A 234 11.24 -3.98 4.96
N LEU A 235 11.00 -3.12 5.96
CA LEU A 235 9.97 -2.08 5.91
C LEU A 235 10.52 -0.70 5.59
N TRP A 236 11.80 -0.42 5.88
CA TRP A 236 12.36 0.94 5.87
C TRP A 236 13.53 1.18 4.91
N SER A 237 14.17 0.14 4.37
CA SER A 237 15.38 0.32 3.55
C SER A 237 15.07 0.84 2.14
N ASP A 238 16.05 1.48 1.53
CA ASP A 238 15.91 2.21 0.27
C ASP A 238 17.02 1.91 -0.76
N PRO A 239 16.72 1.71 -2.06
CA PRO A 239 17.76 1.64 -3.09
C PRO A 239 18.42 3.01 -3.33
N ASP A 240 19.76 3.05 -3.35
CA ASP A 240 20.53 4.26 -3.62
C ASP A 240 21.96 3.94 -4.11
N ASP A 241 22.39 4.58 -5.19
CA ASP A 241 23.73 4.40 -5.79
C ASP A 241 24.72 5.52 -5.43
N ARG A 242 24.32 6.47 -4.56
CA ARG A 242 25.24 7.52 -4.07
C ARG A 242 26.45 6.94 -3.32
N TYR A 243 26.27 5.78 -2.67
CA TYR A 243 27.33 5.07 -1.95
C TYR A 243 27.38 3.60 -2.38
N PRO A 244 28.58 3.01 -2.52
CA PRO A 244 28.70 1.60 -2.83
C PRO A 244 28.31 0.72 -1.63
N GLY A 245 27.67 -0.42 -1.89
CA GLY A 245 27.30 -1.37 -0.83
C GLY A 245 26.09 -0.90 -0.04
N TRP A 246 26.23 -0.86 1.29
CA TRP A 246 25.24 -0.40 2.26
C TRP A 246 25.66 0.93 2.86
N ALA A 247 24.71 1.83 3.12
CA ALA A 247 24.95 3.07 3.87
C ALA A 247 23.78 3.36 4.81
N LEU A 248 23.96 4.24 5.78
CA LEU A 248 22.86 4.64 6.69
C LEU A 248 21.83 5.47 5.93
N SER A 249 20.54 5.22 6.18
CA SER A 249 19.47 5.96 5.53
C SER A 249 19.36 7.39 6.07
N ALA A 250 19.12 8.33 5.16
CA ALA A 250 18.81 9.72 5.50
C ALA A 250 17.48 9.87 6.27
N ARG A 251 16.67 8.80 6.34
CA ARG A 251 15.45 8.74 7.17
C ARG A 251 15.76 8.65 8.67
N GLY A 252 17.01 8.38 9.05
CA GLY A 252 17.41 8.13 10.44
C GLY A 252 17.06 6.73 10.95
N ILE A 253 16.61 5.83 10.06
CA ILE A 253 16.27 4.43 10.37
C ILE A 253 16.64 3.53 9.19
N SER A 254 17.17 2.34 9.48
CA SER A 254 17.64 1.37 8.49
C SER A 254 18.75 1.91 7.56
N PHE A 255 18.86 1.34 6.37
CA PHE A 255 19.96 1.48 5.42
C PHE A 255 19.49 1.85 4.02
N THR A 256 20.39 2.40 3.23
CA THR A 256 20.32 2.37 1.77
C THR A 256 21.17 1.25 1.19
N PHE A 257 20.79 0.75 0.02
CA PHE A 257 21.52 -0.33 -0.68
C PHE A 257 21.72 -0.05 -2.17
N SER A 258 22.94 -0.25 -2.64
CA SER A 258 23.33 0.02 -4.04
C SER A 258 22.88 -1.05 -5.03
N SER A 259 22.94 -0.70 -6.33
CA SER A 259 22.72 -1.58 -7.46
C SER A 259 23.56 -2.85 -7.41
N LYS A 260 24.78 -2.78 -6.86
CA LYS A 260 25.65 -3.96 -6.68
C LYS A 260 25.02 -4.97 -5.71
N VAL A 261 24.59 -4.50 -4.53
CA VAL A 261 23.96 -5.33 -3.50
C VAL A 261 22.69 -5.99 -4.03
N ILE A 262 21.87 -5.25 -4.80
CA ILE A 262 20.65 -5.79 -5.40
C ILE A 262 20.96 -6.95 -6.34
N LYS A 263 21.95 -6.79 -7.23
CA LYS A 263 22.33 -7.82 -8.21
C LYS A 263 22.84 -9.08 -7.51
N GLU A 264 23.76 -8.92 -6.56
CA GLU A 264 24.34 -10.03 -5.77
C GLU A 264 23.25 -10.76 -4.97
N PHE A 265 22.35 -10.02 -4.32
CA PHE A 265 21.23 -10.61 -3.58
C PHE A 265 20.33 -11.42 -4.50
N CYS A 266 19.95 -10.85 -5.66
CA CYS A 266 19.05 -11.50 -6.57
C CYS A 266 19.68 -12.74 -7.25
N GLU A 267 20.99 -12.72 -7.53
CA GLU A 267 21.73 -13.90 -8.02
C GLU A 267 21.77 -15.00 -6.95
N THR A 268 22.12 -14.65 -5.71
CA THR A 268 22.23 -15.60 -4.58
C THR A 268 20.89 -16.27 -4.27
N ASN A 269 19.80 -15.51 -4.33
CA ASN A 269 18.47 -15.98 -3.96
C ASN A 269 17.62 -16.42 -5.16
N ASN A 270 18.21 -16.50 -6.36
CA ASN A 270 17.51 -16.91 -7.59
C ASN A 270 16.24 -16.08 -7.88
N ILE A 271 16.30 -14.79 -7.56
CA ILE A 271 15.24 -13.80 -7.79
C ILE A 271 15.51 -13.13 -9.14
N ASP A 272 14.47 -12.93 -9.94
CA ASP A 272 14.50 -12.22 -11.23
C ASP A 272 14.17 -10.72 -11.07
N LEU A 273 13.31 -10.36 -10.12
CA LEU A 273 12.87 -8.99 -9.86
C LEU A 273 12.51 -8.77 -8.39
N ILE A 274 12.94 -7.66 -7.81
CA ILE A 274 12.38 -7.11 -6.57
C ILE A 274 11.33 -6.03 -6.92
N VAL A 275 10.14 -6.12 -6.35
CA VAL A 275 9.08 -5.10 -6.46
C VAL A 275 8.86 -4.48 -5.09
N ARG A 276 8.92 -3.15 -5.01
CA ARG A 276 8.77 -2.44 -3.73
C ARG A 276 7.94 -1.15 -3.78
N GLY A 277 7.57 -0.62 -2.60
CA GLY A 277 6.82 0.64 -2.40
C GLY A 277 7.66 1.77 -1.77
N HIS A 278 7.09 2.48 -0.79
CA HIS A 278 7.73 3.34 0.25
C HIS A 278 8.45 4.63 -0.19
N GLN A 279 8.86 4.71 -1.46
CA GLN A 279 9.59 5.86 -1.99
C GLN A 279 8.88 6.49 -3.16
N LEU A 280 8.65 7.80 -3.06
CA LEU A 280 8.34 8.66 -4.20
C LEU A 280 9.55 9.56 -4.48
N THR A 281 10.24 9.31 -5.60
CA THR A 281 11.38 10.12 -6.06
C THR A 281 11.00 10.99 -7.26
N ALA A 282 11.79 12.01 -7.56
CA ALA A 282 11.50 12.95 -8.66
C ALA A 282 11.29 12.25 -10.02
N ASP A 283 12.05 11.18 -10.29
CA ASP A 283 11.94 10.39 -11.53
C ASP A 283 10.57 9.69 -11.66
N MET A 284 9.89 9.46 -10.54
CA MET A 284 8.59 8.78 -10.50
C MET A 284 7.42 9.75 -10.64
N PHE A 285 7.66 11.07 -10.68
CA PHE A 285 6.57 12.05 -10.79
C PHE A 285 5.78 11.87 -12.09
N LYS A 286 6.41 11.34 -13.13
CA LYS A 286 5.75 10.85 -14.34
C LYS A 286 5.75 9.33 -14.32
N GLY A 287 4.57 8.73 -14.43
CA GLY A 287 4.39 7.28 -14.44
C GLY A 287 4.31 6.57 -13.08
N GLY A 288 4.84 7.14 -11.99
CA GLY A 288 4.68 6.55 -10.65
C GLY A 288 5.54 5.30 -10.36
N TYR A 289 6.55 5.02 -11.18
CA TYR A 289 7.49 3.91 -10.97
C TYR A 289 8.93 4.27 -11.37
N LYS A 290 9.90 3.51 -10.86
CA LYS A 290 11.32 3.62 -11.22
C LYS A 290 11.99 2.26 -11.19
N TYR A 291 12.65 1.89 -12.29
CA TYR A 291 13.56 0.75 -12.31
C TYR A 291 14.92 1.12 -11.73
N PHE A 292 15.56 0.15 -11.09
CA PHE A 292 16.89 0.26 -10.51
C PHE A 292 17.73 -0.98 -10.83
N ALA A 293 19.06 -0.89 -10.66
CA ALA A 293 19.98 -2.00 -10.82
C ALA A 293 19.88 -2.75 -12.17
N GLY A 294 19.62 -2.04 -13.27
CA GLY A 294 19.44 -2.65 -14.59
C GLY A 294 18.15 -3.46 -14.72
N GLY A 295 17.09 -3.08 -13.99
CA GLY A 295 15.79 -3.73 -14.03
C GLY A 295 15.61 -4.88 -13.03
N ARG A 296 16.57 -5.10 -12.13
CA ARG A 296 16.49 -6.12 -11.07
C ARG A 296 15.64 -5.69 -9.88
N LEU A 297 15.36 -4.39 -9.76
CA LEU A 297 14.41 -3.83 -8.81
C LEU A 297 13.50 -2.81 -9.49
N VAL A 298 12.24 -2.76 -9.09
CA VAL A 298 11.31 -1.68 -9.43
C VAL A 298 10.63 -1.15 -8.16
N THR A 299 10.66 0.16 -8.01
CA THR A 299 9.84 0.88 -7.04
C THR A 299 8.57 1.35 -7.74
N ILE A 300 7.40 1.10 -7.14
CA ILE A 300 6.10 1.61 -7.60
C ILE A 300 5.44 2.40 -6.48
N PHE A 301 4.56 3.34 -6.83
CA PHE A 301 3.81 4.13 -5.87
C PHE A 301 2.37 4.29 -6.36
N SER A 302 1.37 3.99 -5.51
CA SER A 302 -0.04 3.87 -5.92
C SER A 302 -0.94 5.01 -5.42
N ALA A 303 -0.35 6.07 -4.86
CA ALA A 303 -1.05 7.27 -4.40
C ALA A 303 -0.73 8.48 -5.31
N PRO A 304 -1.66 8.89 -6.20
CA PRO A 304 -1.47 10.05 -7.08
C PRO A 304 -1.60 11.36 -6.31
N ASN A 305 -0.86 12.40 -6.71
CA ASN A 305 -0.81 13.70 -6.02
C ASN A 305 -0.60 13.57 -4.50
N TYR A 306 0.24 12.62 -4.10
CA TYR A 306 0.60 12.37 -2.72
C TYR A 306 1.13 13.64 -2.07
N LEU A 307 0.54 14.03 -0.93
CA LEU A 307 0.88 15.28 -0.23
C LEU A 307 0.93 16.53 -1.14
N ASN A 308 0.05 16.59 -2.15
CA ASN A 308 0.01 17.67 -3.14
C ASN A 308 1.28 17.82 -4.01
N MET A 309 2.07 16.75 -4.15
CA MET A 309 3.31 16.75 -4.93
C MET A 309 3.08 16.63 -6.44
N LYS A 310 1.83 16.44 -6.89
CA LYS A 310 1.43 16.32 -8.30
C LYS A 310 2.06 15.13 -9.06
N ASN A 311 2.52 14.11 -8.34
CA ASN A 311 3.02 12.89 -8.95
C ASN A 311 1.88 12.08 -9.59
N ASP A 312 2.20 11.43 -10.71
CA ASP A 312 1.48 10.26 -11.17
C ASP A 312 1.64 9.11 -10.17
N SER A 313 0.79 8.08 -10.31
CA SER A 313 0.90 6.82 -9.59
C SER A 313 0.70 5.66 -10.55
N CYS A 314 1.01 4.44 -10.12
CA CYS A 314 0.75 3.25 -10.92
C CYS A 314 0.44 2.02 -10.09
N VAL A 315 0.02 0.98 -10.80
CA VAL A 315 0.06 -0.41 -10.34
C VAL A 315 0.83 -1.26 -11.34
N LEU A 316 1.47 -2.32 -10.87
CA LEU A 316 2.22 -3.26 -11.68
C LEU A 316 1.41 -4.54 -11.93
N HIS A 317 1.21 -4.91 -13.18
CA HIS A 317 0.64 -6.18 -13.59
C HIS A 317 1.75 -7.16 -13.97
N ILE A 318 1.70 -8.36 -13.39
CA ILE A 318 2.55 -9.49 -13.78
C ILE A 318 1.66 -10.55 -14.43
N SER A 319 1.89 -10.78 -15.72
CA SER A 319 1.17 -11.80 -16.48
C SER A 319 1.60 -13.23 -16.12
N ARG A 320 0.84 -14.24 -16.57
CA ARG A 320 1.21 -15.66 -16.44
C ARG A 320 2.56 -16.01 -17.07
N LYS A 321 3.05 -15.19 -18.02
CA LYS A 321 4.36 -15.33 -18.67
C LYS A 321 5.43 -14.42 -18.03
N PHE A 322 5.17 -13.92 -16.82
CA PHE A 322 6.04 -13.00 -16.07
C PHE A 322 6.38 -11.69 -16.78
N LYS A 323 5.63 -11.31 -17.82
CA LYS A 323 5.72 -9.97 -18.40
C LYS A 323 5.12 -8.95 -17.45
N CYS A 324 5.88 -7.88 -17.19
CA CYS A 324 5.48 -6.72 -16.41
C CYS A 324 4.80 -5.67 -17.31
N HIS A 325 3.71 -5.08 -16.82
CA HIS A 325 3.02 -3.95 -17.47
C HIS A 325 2.49 -3.00 -16.40
N PHE A 326 2.54 -1.70 -16.63
CA PHE A 326 2.05 -0.69 -15.69
C PHE A 326 0.73 -0.09 -16.18
N THR A 327 -0.21 0.10 -15.25
CA THR A 327 -1.35 1.01 -15.46
C THR A 327 -1.07 2.27 -14.66
N ILE A 328 -1.06 3.43 -15.34
CA ILE A 328 -0.73 4.73 -14.74
C ILE A 328 -2.02 5.49 -14.41
N PHE A 329 -2.08 6.07 -13.22
CA PHE A 329 -3.16 6.94 -12.74
C PHE A 329 -2.60 8.34 -12.48
N ARG A 330 -3.19 9.33 -13.14
CA ARG A 330 -2.77 10.72 -13.05
C ARG A 330 -3.73 11.53 -12.19
N PRO A 331 -3.22 12.46 -11.36
CA PRO A 331 -4.08 13.31 -10.57
C PRO A 331 -4.88 14.29 -11.44
N ILE A 332 -6.12 14.55 -11.04
CA ILE A 332 -6.99 15.50 -11.72
C ILE A 332 -6.91 16.84 -11.01
N PHE A 333 -6.55 17.89 -11.74
CA PHE A 333 -6.53 19.25 -11.21
C PHE A 333 -7.78 20.02 -11.70
N PRO A 334 -8.46 20.79 -10.81
CA PRO A 334 -9.55 21.66 -11.22
C PRO A 334 -9.11 22.62 -12.33
N GLY A 335 -9.83 22.61 -13.47
CA GLY A 335 -9.56 23.48 -14.63
C GLY A 335 -8.78 22.82 -15.77
N ALA A 336 -8.33 21.57 -15.63
CA ALA A 336 -7.74 20.80 -16.72
C ALA A 336 -8.84 20.18 -17.61
N ASN A 337 -9.58 21.02 -18.35
CA ASN A 337 -10.47 20.54 -19.41
C ASN A 337 -9.63 20.05 -20.60
N GLY A 338 -9.68 18.74 -20.86
CA GLY A 338 -9.51 18.10 -22.17
C GLY A 338 -8.23 18.40 -22.96
N ALA A 339 -7.25 17.48 -22.88
CA ALA A 339 -6.48 16.94 -24.01
C ALA A 339 -5.22 16.22 -23.50
N GLN A 340 -5.28 14.90 -23.37
CA GLN A 340 -4.09 14.05 -23.49
C GLN A 340 -4.39 12.88 -24.41
N ASN A 341 -4.61 13.18 -25.69
CA ASN A 341 -4.39 12.20 -26.76
C ASN A 341 -2.89 12.17 -27.06
N GLY A 342 -2.14 11.42 -26.25
CA GLY A 342 -0.75 11.06 -26.52
C GLY A 342 -0.67 9.58 -26.84
N LYS A 343 -0.15 9.24 -28.03
CA LYS A 343 0.17 7.86 -28.45
C LYS A 343 1.31 7.32 -27.58
N ASP A 344 1.00 6.89 -26.37
CA ASP A 344 1.90 6.07 -25.57
C ASP A 344 1.35 4.64 -25.59
N THR A 345 2.20 3.65 -25.83
CA THR A 345 1.87 2.21 -25.85
C THR A 345 1.53 1.65 -24.46
N GLU A 346 1.18 2.51 -23.50
CA GLU A 346 0.83 2.20 -22.13
C GLU A 346 -0.67 2.45 -21.93
N THR A 347 -1.35 1.50 -21.29
CA THR A 347 -2.80 1.57 -21.07
C THR A 347 -3.09 2.70 -20.09
N GLN A 348 -3.50 3.85 -20.62
CA GLN A 348 -3.90 5.02 -19.83
C GLN A 348 -5.29 4.75 -19.23
N ALA A 349 -5.38 4.72 -17.90
CA ALA A 349 -6.66 4.70 -17.22
C ALA A 349 -7.24 6.11 -17.19
N ALA A 350 -8.33 6.34 -17.94
CA ALA A 350 -9.09 7.57 -17.82
C ALA A 350 -9.86 7.57 -16.48
N PRO A 351 -9.93 8.71 -15.77
CA PRO A 351 -10.77 8.81 -14.59
C PRO A 351 -12.24 8.68 -14.98
N ILE A 352 -13.01 8.00 -14.13
CA ILE A 352 -14.46 7.94 -14.26
C ILE A 352 -15.02 9.26 -13.71
N GLU A 353 -15.56 10.08 -14.60
CA GLU A 353 -16.52 11.11 -14.25
C GLU A 353 -17.86 10.46 -13.93
N GLY A 354 -18.41 10.81 -12.76
CA GLY A 354 -19.76 10.47 -12.34
C GLY A 354 -19.88 9.12 -11.62
N TYR A 355 -20.29 9.15 -10.35
CA TYR A 355 -21.52 8.52 -9.82
C TYR A 355 -21.76 8.93 -8.35
#